data_AF-A0A191TIR2-F1
#
_entry.id   AF-A0A191TIR2-F1
#
_cell.length_a   1.000
_cell.length_b   1.000
_cell.length_c   1.000
_cell.angle_alpha   90.00
_cell.angle_beta   90.00
_cell.angle_gamma   90.00
#
_symmetry.space_group_name_H-M   'P 1'
#
loop_
_entity.id
_entity.type
_entity.pdbx_description
1 polymer ?
#
loop_
_entity_poly.entity_id
_entity_poly.type
_entity_poly.pdbx_seq_one_letter_code
_entity_poly.pdbx_strand_id
1 'polypeptide(L)'
;MSKLKLLYRLFFSIIMVVSCNTKQNYDDVSANLKKIDKKDNSYLSKYYVVIPNQGCEGCISYTEAFVRENYNKYQNLKFIFTRMNSIKLVLVRVGLNALRSNKIILDTLNIFTYPEDNNNIYPAIITTDTKKVINIEYQSPQNEGIEHLLSKLNKR
;
A
#
# COMPACT_ATOMS: atom_id res chain seq x y z
N MET A 1 -32.53 -20.52 42.34
CA MET A 1 -32.09 -19.20 41.81
C MET A 1 -30.57 -19.04 41.61
N SER A 2 -29.71 -19.95 42.07
CA SER A 2 -28.24 -19.86 41.90
C SER A 2 -27.73 -20.38 40.54
N LYS A 3 -28.35 -21.44 39.99
CA LYS A 3 -27.92 -22.06 38.71
C LYS A 3 -28.14 -21.16 37.49
N LEU A 4 -29.17 -20.30 37.50
CA LEU A 4 -29.47 -19.36 36.41
C LEU A 4 -28.46 -18.21 36.31
N LYS A 5 -27.94 -17.75 37.46
CA LYS A 5 -26.88 -16.72 37.52
C LYS A 5 -25.51 -17.27 37.08
N LEU A 6 -25.26 -18.57 37.28
CA LEU A 6 -24.04 -19.24 36.85
C LEU A 6 -24.01 -19.45 35.32
N LEU A 7 -25.14 -19.83 34.73
CA LEU A 7 -25.32 -19.93 33.28
C LEU A 7 -25.12 -18.58 32.57
N TYR A 8 -25.62 -17.49 33.16
CA TYR A 8 -25.44 -16.14 32.60
C TYR A 8 -23.97 -15.66 32.63
N ARG A 9 -23.21 -16.02 33.67
CA ARG A 9 -21.76 -15.73 33.75
C ARG A 9 -20.93 -16.52 32.73
N LEU A 10 -21.31 -17.77 32.45
CA LEU A 10 -20.69 -18.58 31.39
C LEU A 10 -20.99 -18.03 29.98
N PHE A 11 -22.20 -17.51 29.76
CA PHE A 11 -22.60 -16.94 28.48
C PHE A 11 -21.87 -15.61 28.17
N PHE A 12 -21.64 -14.77 29.18
CA PHE A 12 -20.92 -13.49 29.01
C PHE A 12 -19.42 -13.70 28.68
N SER A 13 -18.83 -14.81 29.10
CA SER A 13 -17.42 -15.15 28.83
C SER A 13 -17.17 -15.65 27.40
N ILE A 14 -18.19 -16.17 26.70
CA ILE A 14 -18.09 -16.70 25.33
C ILE A 14 -18.13 -15.58 24.27
N ILE A 15 -18.73 -14.43 24.58
CA ILE A 15 -18.91 -13.32 23.63
C ILE A 15 -17.59 -12.55 23.38
N MET A 16 -16.59 -12.66 24.26
CA MET A 16 -15.33 -11.92 24.13
C MET A 16 -14.26 -12.57 23.24
N VAL A 17 -14.49 -13.79 22.73
CA VAL A 17 -13.45 -14.54 21.99
C VAL A 17 -13.54 -14.41 20.47
N VAL A 18 -14.52 -13.67 19.94
CA VAL A 18 -14.55 -13.32 18.51
C VAL A 18 -13.71 -12.07 18.30
N SER A 19 -12.39 -12.21 18.50
CA SER A 19 -11.45 -11.24 17.95
C SER A 19 -11.42 -11.48 16.44
N CYS A 20 -12.01 -10.57 15.68
CA CYS A 20 -11.87 -10.54 14.23
C CYS A 20 -10.38 -10.36 13.90
N ASN A 21 -9.70 -11.46 13.59
CA ASN A 21 -8.51 -11.40 12.75
C ASN A 21 -8.97 -10.97 11.37
N THR A 22 -9.06 -9.66 11.13
CA THR A 22 -9.23 -9.12 9.78
C THR A 22 -8.01 -9.56 8.98
N LYS A 23 -8.11 -10.67 8.26
CA LYS A 23 -7.04 -11.10 7.34
C LYS A 23 -6.87 -9.98 6.33
N GLN A 24 -5.77 -9.24 6.45
CA GLN A 24 -5.35 -8.28 5.45
C GLN A 24 -5.28 -9.01 4.11
N ASN A 25 -6.09 -8.60 3.14
CA ASN A 25 -6.33 -9.40 1.94
C ASN A 25 -5.18 -9.24 0.93
N TYR A 26 -4.05 -9.87 1.22
CA TYR A 26 -2.84 -9.83 0.41
C TYR A 26 -3.00 -10.47 -0.97
N ASP A 27 -3.93 -11.41 -1.12
CA ASP A 27 -4.17 -12.09 -2.39
C ASP A 27 -4.81 -11.15 -3.41
N ASP A 28 -5.80 -10.35 -2.99
CA ASP A 28 -6.42 -9.34 -3.85
C ASP A 28 -5.43 -8.24 -4.25
N VAL A 29 -4.62 -7.77 -3.30
CA VAL A 29 -3.56 -6.79 -3.58
C VAL A 29 -2.55 -7.37 -4.57
N SER A 30 -2.16 -8.64 -4.40
CA SER A 30 -1.26 -9.34 -5.33
C SER A 30 -1.86 -9.45 -6.74
N ALA A 31 -3.15 -9.76 -6.84
CA ALA A 31 -3.86 -9.86 -8.11
C ALA A 31 -3.96 -8.50 -8.81
N ASN A 32 -4.26 -7.43 -8.06
CA ASN A 32 -4.34 -6.06 -8.58
C ASN A 32 -2.96 -5.59 -9.07
N LEU A 33 -1.90 -5.83 -8.30
CA LEU A 33 -0.54 -5.49 -8.72
C LEU A 33 -0.14 -6.19 -10.02
N LYS A 34 -0.48 -7.48 -10.20
CA LYS A 34 -0.21 -8.20 -11.45
C LYS A 34 -0.97 -7.61 -12.65
N LYS A 35 -2.22 -7.17 -12.44
CA LYS A 35 -3.02 -6.53 -13.50
C LYS A 35 -2.46 -5.15 -13.90
N ILE A 36 -1.96 -4.40 -12.92
CA ILE A 36 -1.48 -3.02 -13.11
C ILE A 36 -0.05 -3.00 -13.65
N ASP A 37 0.84 -3.75 -13.02
CA ASP A 37 2.23 -3.89 -13.42
C ASP A 37 2.35 -5.01 -14.47
N LYS A 38 1.81 -4.73 -15.67
CA LYS A 38 1.67 -5.59 -16.86
C LYS A 38 2.97 -6.22 -17.41
N LYS A 39 4.00 -6.39 -16.60
CA LYS A 39 5.20 -7.14 -16.93
C LYS A 39 4.83 -8.63 -16.98
N ASP A 40 5.44 -9.38 -17.90
CA ASP A 40 5.26 -10.83 -18.08
C ASP A 40 4.88 -11.51 -16.76
N ASN A 41 3.66 -12.06 -16.73
CA ASN A 41 2.82 -12.44 -15.58
C ASN A 41 3.45 -13.32 -14.47
N SER A 42 4.76 -13.54 -14.47
CA SER A 42 5.48 -14.43 -13.55
C SER A 42 6.11 -13.73 -12.33
N TYR A 43 6.41 -12.42 -12.37
CA TYR A 43 7.16 -11.77 -11.26
C TYR A 43 6.74 -10.33 -10.95
N LEU A 44 6.53 -10.07 -9.66
CA LEU A 44 6.33 -8.73 -9.08
C LEU A 44 7.67 -8.07 -8.74
N SER A 45 7.71 -6.74 -8.81
CA SER A 45 8.81 -5.94 -8.25
C SER A 45 8.84 -6.12 -6.74
N LYS A 46 10.04 -6.18 -6.13
CA LYS A 46 10.14 -6.44 -4.69
C LYS A 46 9.44 -5.38 -3.85
N TYR A 47 9.48 -4.13 -4.28
CA TYR A 47 8.85 -3.02 -3.59
C TYR A 47 7.96 -2.23 -4.55
N TYR A 48 6.75 -1.91 -4.08
CA TYR A 48 5.87 -0.92 -4.68
C TYR A 48 5.57 0.17 -3.66
N VAL A 49 5.54 1.42 -4.12
CA VAL A 49 4.98 2.55 -3.38
C VAL A 49 3.75 2.99 -4.12
N VAL A 50 2.58 2.80 -3.52
CA VAL A 50 1.28 3.22 -4.07
C VAL A 50 0.94 4.57 -3.46
N ILE A 51 0.73 5.57 -4.31
CA ILE A 51 0.42 6.95 -3.90
C ILE A 51 -1.05 7.22 -4.25
N PRO A 52 -1.93 7.40 -3.25
CA PRO A 52 -3.27 7.89 -3.50
C PRO A 52 -3.19 9.39 -3.82
N ASN A 53 -3.82 9.83 -4.91
CA ASN A 53 -3.81 11.24 -5.30
C ASN A 53 -4.83 12.10 -4.51
N GLN A 54 -5.46 11.52 -3.48
CA GLN A 54 -6.43 12.17 -2.60
C GLN A 54 -6.24 11.61 -1.19
N GLY A 55 -6.32 12.46 -0.17
CA GLY A 55 -6.15 12.02 1.22
C GLY A 55 -5.23 12.95 2.01
N CYS A 56 -4.34 12.37 2.83
CA CYS A 56 -3.43 13.13 3.67
C CYS A 56 -2.36 13.84 2.84
N GLU A 57 -2.54 15.14 2.60
CA GLU A 57 -1.69 15.95 1.74
C GLU A 57 -0.21 15.92 2.13
N GLY A 58 0.10 15.99 3.44
CA GLY A 58 1.48 15.92 3.93
C GLY A 58 2.17 14.60 3.63
N CYS A 59 1.50 13.47 3.89
CA CYS A 59 2.05 12.13 3.64
C CYS A 59 2.22 11.86 2.15
N ILE A 60 1.26 12.32 1.33
CA ILE A 60 1.31 12.23 -0.12
C ILE A 60 2.48 13.07 -0.66
N SER A 61 2.56 14.34 -0.26
CA SER A 61 3.61 15.27 -0.72
C SER A 61 5.01 14.79 -0.35
N TYR A 62 5.18 14.23 0.86
CA TYR A 62 6.43 13.60 1.29
C TYR A 62 6.83 12.45 0.36
N THR A 63 5.87 11.58 0.05
CA THR A 63 6.11 10.42 -0.83
C THR A 63 6.38 10.85 -2.27
N GLU A 64 5.74 11.91 -2.75
CA GLU A 64 6.01 12.48 -4.08
C GLU A 64 7.40 13.12 -4.18
N ALA A 65 7.90 13.74 -3.11
CA ALA A 65 9.28 14.19 -3.03
C ALA A 65 10.25 13.00 -3.13
N PHE A 66 9.99 11.94 -2.37
CA PHE A 66 10.75 10.70 -2.45
C PHE A 66 10.75 10.11 -3.88
N VAL A 67 9.62 10.12 -4.58
CA VAL A 67 9.54 9.70 -6.00
C VAL A 67 10.46 10.54 -6.87
N ARG A 68 10.37 11.88 -6.80
CA ARG A 68 11.21 12.78 -7.62
C ARG A 68 12.70 12.48 -7.48
N GLU A 69 13.13 12.21 -6.26
CA GLU A 69 14.53 12.02 -5.91
C GLU A 69 15.05 10.61 -6.22
N ASN A 70 14.17 9.59 -6.26
CA ASN A 70 14.60 8.19 -6.23
C ASN A 70 14.00 7.31 -7.35
N TYR A 71 13.15 7.85 -8.24
CA TYR A 71 12.38 7.03 -9.21
C TYR A 71 13.24 6.10 -10.09
N ASN A 72 14.50 6.46 -10.36
CA ASN A 72 15.42 5.68 -11.20
C ASN A 72 16.59 5.05 -10.41
N LYS A 73 16.68 5.29 -9.10
CA LYS A 73 17.84 4.89 -8.28
C LYS A 73 17.84 3.39 -7.96
N TYR A 74 16.66 2.80 -7.76
CA TYR A 74 16.52 1.43 -7.27
C TYR A 74 15.85 0.52 -8.30
N GLN A 75 16.54 -0.57 -8.69
CA GLN A 75 16.04 -1.46 -9.75
C GLN A 75 14.75 -2.21 -9.39
N ASN A 76 14.57 -2.56 -8.11
CA ASN A 76 13.45 -3.38 -7.64
C ASN A 76 12.32 -2.56 -6.98
N LEU A 77 12.29 -1.26 -7.23
CA LEU A 77 11.29 -0.33 -6.72
C LEU A 77 10.44 0.21 -7.88
N LYS A 78 9.12 0.21 -7.69
CA LYS A 78 8.18 0.87 -8.59
C LYS A 78 7.22 1.75 -7.81
N PHE A 79 6.65 2.74 -8.49
CA PHE A 79 5.70 3.68 -7.93
C PHE A 79 4.40 3.59 -8.71
N ILE A 80 3.27 3.55 -8.01
CA ILE A 80 1.95 3.45 -8.61
C ILE A 80 1.15 4.67 -8.17
N PHE A 81 0.79 5.54 -9.11
CA PHE A 81 -0.17 6.61 -8.84
C PHE A 81 -1.57 6.10 -9.14
N THR A 82 -2.43 6.13 -8.12
CA THR A 82 -3.83 5.68 -8.21
C THR A 82 -4.78 6.76 -7.70
N ARG A 83 -6.09 6.59 -7.95
CA ARG A 83 -7.15 7.55 -7.58
C ARG A 83 -6.88 8.95 -8.13
N MET A 84 -6.30 9.02 -9.33
CA MET A 84 -5.88 10.29 -9.93
C MET A 84 -7.07 11.02 -10.54
N ASN A 85 -7.22 12.30 -10.18
CA ASN A 85 -8.16 13.20 -10.86
C ASN A 85 -7.61 13.72 -12.19
N SER A 86 -6.28 13.82 -12.30
CA SER A 86 -5.61 14.35 -13.48
C SER A 86 -4.16 13.88 -13.55
N ILE A 87 -3.78 13.30 -14.69
CA ILE A 87 -2.38 12.94 -14.98
C ILE A 87 -1.51 14.20 -15.03
N LYS A 88 -2.05 15.35 -15.47
CA LYS A 88 -1.31 16.61 -15.53
C LYS A 88 -0.86 17.09 -14.15
N LEU A 89 -1.68 16.87 -13.11
CA LEU A 89 -1.30 17.24 -11.74
C LEU A 89 -0.17 16.35 -11.22
N VAL A 90 -0.22 15.05 -11.50
CA VAL A 90 0.89 14.14 -11.20
C VAL A 90 2.16 14.60 -11.90
N LEU A 91 2.08 14.89 -13.20
CA LEU A 91 3.21 15.40 -13.99
C LEU A 91 3.85 16.65 -13.36
N VAL A 92 3.05 17.63 -12.93
CA VAL A 92 3.56 18.85 -12.29
C VAL A 92 4.29 18.54 -10.98
N ARG A 93 3.76 17.60 -10.20
CA ARG A 93 4.32 17.27 -8.89
C ARG A 93 5.56 16.38 -8.96
N VAL A 94 5.65 15.44 -9.91
CA VAL A 94 6.82 14.51 -9.98
C VAL A 94 7.77 14.77 -11.16
N GLY A 95 7.37 15.59 -12.12
CA GLY A 95 8.17 15.94 -13.28
C GLY A 95 8.06 14.94 -14.44
N LEU A 96 8.38 15.44 -15.64
CA LEU A 96 8.24 14.69 -16.90
C LEU A 96 9.16 13.47 -17.00
N ASN A 97 10.39 13.60 -16.50
CA ASN A 97 11.38 12.52 -16.56
C ASN A 97 10.96 11.33 -15.71
N ALA A 98 10.44 11.59 -14.50
CA ALA A 98 9.88 10.54 -13.66
C ALA A 98 8.70 9.87 -14.36
N LEU A 99 7.74 10.65 -14.86
CA LEU A 99 6.53 10.11 -15.49
C LEU A 99 6.79 9.23 -16.73
N ARG A 100 7.89 9.49 -17.45
CA ARG A 100 8.32 8.68 -18.61
C ARG A 100 9.08 7.40 -18.23
N SER A 101 9.48 7.26 -16.96
CA SER A 101 10.21 6.09 -16.49
C SER A 101 9.31 4.85 -16.43
N ASN A 102 9.85 3.69 -16.78
CA ASN A 102 9.20 2.39 -16.58
C ASN A 102 9.04 1.98 -15.11
N LYS A 103 9.56 2.80 -14.18
CA LYS A 103 9.38 2.63 -12.73
C LYS A 103 8.11 3.31 -12.22
N ILE A 104 7.53 4.23 -13.00
CA ILE A 104 6.26 4.88 -12.66
C ILE A 104 5.12 4.21 -13.42
N ILE A 105 4.08 3.83 -12.69
CA ILE A 105 2.86 3.24 -13.24
C ILE A 105 1.70 4.17 -12.91
N LEU A 106 0.89 4.48 -13.93
CA LEU A 106 -0.32 5.26 -13.78
C LEU A 106 -1.51 4.30 -13.80
N ASP A 107 -2.13 4.10 -12.65
CA ASP A 107 -3.35 3.29 -12.50
C ASP A 107 -4.58 4.12 -12.92
N THR A 108 -4.69 4.38 -14.23
CA THR A 108 -5.75 5.24 -14.79
C THR A 108 -7.15 4.63 -14.70
N LEU A 109 -7.23 3.31 -14.49
CA LEU A 109 -8.49 2.58 -14.35
C LEU A 109 -8.86 2.34 -12.88
N ASN A 110 -8.06 2.84 -11.93
CA ASN A 110 -8.23 2.61 -10.49
C ASN A 110 -8.43 1.12 -10.15
N ILE A 111 -7.61 0.25 -10.75
CA ILE A 111 -7.63 -1.19 -10.50
C ILE A 111 -7.08 -1.49 -9.11
N PHE A 112 -6.20 -0.64 -8.56
CA PHE A 112 -5.64 -0.85 -7.25
C PHE A 112 -6.69 -0.60 -6.16
N THR A 113 -7.02 -1.66 -5.42
CA THR A 113 -7.83 -1.58 -4.21
C THR A 113 -6.94 -1.70 -2.98
N TYR A 114 -7.11 -0.78 -2.02
CA TYR A 114 -6.48 -0.87 -0.71
C TYR A 114 -7.11 -2.03 0.08
N PRO A 115 -6.33 -2.76 0.89
CA PRO A 115 -6.87 -3.85 1.71
C PRO A 115 -7.77 -3.34 2.84
N GLU A 116 -7.58 -2.08 3.26
CA GLU A 116 -8.33 -1.44 4.33
C GLU A 116 -8.79 -0.05 3.89
N ASP A 117 -10.10 0.21 3.97
CA ASP A 117 -10.70 1.45 3.46
C ASP A 117 -10.25 2.70 4.22
N ASN A 118 -10.05 2.59 5.54
CA ASN A 118 -9.58 3.71 6.36
C ASN A 118 -8.15 4.16 6.02
N ASN A 119 -7.35 3.29 5.39
CA ASN A 119 -5.96 3.55 5.02
C ASN A 119 -5.79 4.00 3.56
N ASN A 120 -6.88 4.07 2.78
CA ASN A 120 -6.84 4.43 1.36
C ASN A 120 -6.46 5.90 1.07
N ILE A 121 -6.27 6.70 2.12
CA ILE A 121 -5.83 8.09 2.09
C ILE A 121 -4.32 8.27 2.29
N TYR A 122 -3.59 7.18 2.56
CA TYR A 122 -2.16 7.18 2.84
C TYR A 122 -1.38 6.42 1.76
N PRO A 123 -0.15 6.85 1.42
CA PRO A 123 0.73 6.06 0.58
C PRO A 123 1.02 4.69 1.20
N ALA A 124 0.93 3.63 0.40
CA ALA A 124 1.19 2.26 0.83
C ALA A 124 2.53 1.77 0.29
N ILE A 125 3.34 1.17 1.16
CA ILE A 125 4.59 0.48 0.86
C ILE A 125 4.29 -1.01 0.86
N ILE A 126 4.31 -1.61 -0.32
CA ILE A 126 4.02 -3.02 -0.51
C ILE A 126 5.34 -3.76 -0.75
N THR A 127 5.61 -4.74 0.11
CA THR A 127 6.72 -5.67 -0.09
C THR A 127 6.20 -6.97 -0.66
N THR A 128 6.86 -7.46 -1.70
CA THR A 128 6.52 -8.72 -2.35
C THR A 128 7.68 -9.72 -2.27
N ASP A 129 7.32 -11.00 -2.30
CA ASP A 129 8.21 -12.09 -2.66
C ASP A 129 7.70 -12.68 -3.96
N THR A 130 8.53 -12.64 -5.01
CA THR A 130 8.35 -13.18 -6.37
C THR A 130 6.95 -13.05 -6.99
N LYS A 131 5.92 -13.68 -6.42
CA LYS A 131 4.53 -13.73 -6.92
C LYS A 131 3.47 -13.20 -5.96
N LYS A 132 3.80 -12.90 -4.70
CA LYS A 132 2.82 -12.54 -3.65
C LYS A 132 3.28 -11.36 -2.81
N VAL A 133 2.30 -10.61 -2.32
CA VAL A 133 2.49 -9.62 -1.27
C VAL A 133 2.79 -10.35 0.04
N ILE A 134 3.83 -9.90 0.74
CA ILE A 134 4.23 -10.43 2.05
C ILE A 134 4.09 -9.41 3.17
N ASN A 135 4.05 -8.12 2.84
CA ASN A 135 3.85 -7.06 3.81
C ASN A 135 3.26 -5.82 3.15
N ILE A 136 2.37 -5.14 3.87
CA ILE A 136 1.85 -3.82 3.52
C ILE A 136 2.07 -2.91 4.71
N GLU A 137 2.63 -1.75 4.45
CA GLU A 137 2.89 -0.70 5.42
C GLU A 137 2.44 0.64 4.83
N TYR A 138 2.22 1.66 5.65
CA TYR A 138 1.76 2.97 5.18
C TYR A 138 2.69 4.10 5.60
N GLN A 139 2.80 5.12 4.77
CA GLN A 139 3.32 6.42 5.19
C GLN A 139 2.17 7.24 5.78
N SER A 140 2.16 7.40 7.09
CA SER A 140 1.12 8.12 7.83
C SER A 140 1.75 9.02 8.90
N PRO A 141 0.97 9.90 9.57
CA PRO A 141 1.52 10.73 10.65
C PRO A 141 2.07 9.91 11.83
N GLN A 142 1.63 8.67 11.99
CA GLN A 142 2.07 7.76 13.06
C GLN A 142 3.10 6.73 12.58
N ASN A 143 3.39 6.64 11.28
CA ASN A 143 4.27 5.62 10.74
C ASN A 143 5.14 6.13 9.58
N GLU A 144 6.45 5.93 9.72
CA GLU A 144 7.48 6.37 8.77
C GLU A 144 7.80 5.29 7.71
N GLY A 145 6.76 4.85 6.98
CA GLY A 145 6.89 3.74 6.03
C GLY A 145 7.94 3.96 4.93
N ILE A 146 8.17 5.21 4.50
CA ILE A 146 9.21 5.54 3.51
C ILE A 146 10.63 5.39 4.10
N GLU A 147 10.85 5.78 5.35
CA GLU A 147 12.15 5.61 6.01
C GLU A 147 12.48 4.14 6.23
N HIS A 148 11.47 3.36 6.63
CA HIS A 148 11.60 1.92 6.74
C HIS A 148 11.93 1.28 5.39
N LEU A 149 11.33 1.74 4.28
CA LEU A 149 11.68 1.30 2.93
C LEU A 149 13.12 1.68 2.57
N LEU A 150 13.55 2.91 2.80
CA LEU A 150 14.91 3.39 2.55
C LEU A 150 15.95 2.52 3.27
N SER A 151 15.72 2.20 4.55
CA SER A 151 16.60 1.32 5.32
C SER A 151 16.74 -0.07 4.70
N LYS A 152 15.68 -0.61 4.10
CA LYS A 152 15.67 -1.91 3.42
C LYS A 152 16.37 -1.85 2.05
N LEU A 153 16.28 -0.71 1.35
CA LEU A 153 16.89 -0.50 0.04
C LEU A 153 18.42 -0.31 0.12
N ASN A 154 18.91 0.35 1.17
CA ASN A 154 20.34 0.67 1.34
C ASN A 154 21.16 -0.49 1.95
N LYS A 155 20.52 -1.53 2.50
CA LYS A 155 21.19 -2.73 3.05
C LYS A 155 21.63 -3.74 1.97
N ARG A 156 21.76 -3.32 0.71
CA ARG A 156 22.09 -4.18 -0.43
C ARG A 156 23.38 -3.75 -1.09
#